data_AF-A0A931UQ58-F1
#
_entry.id   AF-A0A931UQ58-F1
#
_cell.length_a   1.000
_cell.length_b   1.000
_cell.length_c   1.000
_cell.angle_alpha   90.00
_cell.angle_beta   90.00
_cell.angle_gamma   90.00
#
_symmetry.space_group_name_H-M   'P 1'
#
loop_
_entity.id
_entity.type
_entity.pdbx_description
1 polymer ?
#
loop_
_entity_poly.entity_id
_entity_poly.type
_entity_poly.pdbx_seq_one_letter_code
_entity_poly.pdbx_strand_id
1 'polypeptide(L)'
;MERQALWPENVARPIAPYTPGIRTGGMVFTAGQVAFDNQGSIIGRGDVAAQTRKALENVKAVLEAGGAALKDVVKTTVFMKDIGEFQRMNQVYREFFQGVDPLPARSTIQAKLAFEDLLVEVEAVAVLPSATRAARARTAGSRSARPARAGRARTARRQASGRQGRPARRRTGR
;
A
#
# COMPACT_ATOMS: atom_id res chain seq x y z
N MET A 1 -22.30 -16.77 9.17
CA MET A 1 -21.20 -15.79 9.02
C MET A 1 -21.82 -14.41 9.09
N GLU A 2 -21.40 -13.57 10.02
CA GLU A 2 -22.01 -12.25 10.24
C GLU A 2 -21.65 -11.28 9.10
N ARG A 3 -22.60 -10.44 8.70
CA ARG A 3 -22.42 -9.41 7.68
C ARG A 3 -22.46 -8.03 8.33
N GLN A 4 -21.40 -7.26 8.15
CA GLN A 4 -21.33 -5.89 8.62
C GLN A 4 -21.42 -4.92 7.44
N ALA A 5 -22.42 -4.03 7.47
CA ALA A 5 -22.55 -2.92 6.52
C ALA A 5 -21.49 -1.86 6.78
N LEU A 6 -20.89 -1.34 5.71
CA LEU A 6 -19.85 -0.30 5.77
C LEU A 6 -20.41 1.03 5.26
N TRP A 7 -20.31 2.07 6.09
CA TRP A 7 -20.86 3.41 5.83
C TRP A 7 -19.78 4.48 6.06
N PRO A 8 -18.79 4.60 5.18
CA PRO A 8 -17.77 5.65 5.27
C PRO A 8 -18.39 7.05 5.15
N GLU A 9 -17.90 8.00 5.95
CA GLU A 9 -18.45 9.37 6.04
C GLU A 9 -18.26 10.20 4.77
N ASN A 10 -17.22 9.91 3.99
CA ASN A 10 -16.81 10.65 2.80
C ASN A 10 -17.30 10.05 1.48
N VAL A 11 -18.20 9.07 1.52
CA VAL A 11 -18.86 8.47 0.35
C VAL A 11 -20.34 8.82 0.38
N ALA A 12 -20.90 9.24 -0.75
CA ALA A 12 -22.32 9.53 -0.87
C ALA A 12 -23.19 8.36 -0.40
N ARG A 13 -24.32 8.71 0.22
CA ARG A 13 -25.34 7.70 0.52
C ARG A 13 -25.92 7.18 -0.80
N PRO A 14 -26.05 5.86 -0.97
CA PRO A 14 -26.68 5.27 -2.15
C PRO A 14 -28.10 5.80 -2.37
N ILE A 15 -28.41 6.11 -3.63
CA ILE A 15 -29.78 6.44 -4.06
C ILE A 15 -30.62 5.19 -4.38
N ALA A 16 -29.98 4.02 -4.42
CA ALA A 16 -30.58 2.73 -4.78
C ALA A 16 -30.34 1.72 -3.63
N PRO A 17 -31.05 0.56 -3.59
CA PRO A 17 -31.08 -0.32 -2.42
C PRO A 17 -29.82 -1.19 -2.29
N TYR A 18 -28.68 -0.56 -1.96
CA TYR A 18 -27.42 -1.24 -1.68
C TYR A 18 -26.64 -0.54 -0.56
N THR A 19 -25.57 -1.18 -0.10
CA THR A 19 -24.62 -0.62 0.87
C THR A 19 -23.29 -0.34 0.17
N PRO A 20 -22.57 0.76 0.48
CA PRO A 20 -21.29 1.08 -0.15
C PRO A 20 -20.26 -0.04 -0.05
N GLY A 21 -20.29 -0.83 1.03
CA GLY A 21 -19.58 -2.08 1.11
C GLY A 21 -20.09 -3.00 2.21
N ILE A 22 -19.66 -4.26 2.16
CA ILE A 22 -19.95 -5.28 3.17
C ILE A 22 -18.64 -5.93 3.59
N ARG A 23 -18.48 -6.11 4.90
CA ARG A 23 -17.48 -6.98 5.48
C ARG A 23 -18.12 -8.30 5.90
N THR A 24 -17.51 -9.42 5.49
CA THR A 24 -17.92 -10.77 5.88
C THR A 24 -16.77 -11.74 5.65
N GLY A 25 -16.62 -12.76 6.50
CA GLY A 25 -15.68 -13.87 6.24
C GLY A 25 -14.20 -13.48 6.09
N GLY A 26 -13.76 -12.40 6.72
CA GLY A 26 -12.38 -11.91 6.55
C GLY A 26 -12.15 -11.16 5.24
N MET A 27 -13.21 -10.82 4.51
CA MET A 27 -13.16 -10.08 3.25
C MET A 27 -13.96 -8.78 3.34
N VAL A 28 -13.60 -7.83 2.49
CA VAL A 28 -14.34 -6.59 2.25
C VAL A 28 -14.71 -6.53 0.78
N PHE A 29 -15.99 -6.29 0.51
CA PHE A 29 -16.54 -6.09 -0.82
C PHE A 29 -17.05 -4.66 -0.92
N THR A 30 -16.61 -3.91 -1.93
CA THR A 30 -17.20 -2.61 -2.25
C THR A 30 -18.32 -2.80 -3.27
N ALA A 31 -19.37 -1.97 -3.19
CA ALA A 31 -20.19 -1.71 -4.36
C ALA A 31 -19.36 -0.93 -5.41
N GLY A 32 -19.88 -0.82 -6.63
CA GLY A 32 -19.31 0.06 -7.65
C GLY A 32 -19.22 1.50 -7.15
N GLN A 33 -18.00 2.03 -7.14
CA GLN A 33 -17.71 3.40 -6.75
C GLN A 33 -17.51 4.25 -7.99
N VAL A 34 -18.16 5.40 -7.99
CA VAL A 34 -18.14 6.37 -9.09
C VAL A 34 -17.59 7.71 -8.58
N ALA A 35 -17.47 8.68 -9.48
CA ALA A 35 -16.91 10.01 -9.19
C ALA A 35 -17.86 10.95 -8.42
N PHE A 36 -18.64 10.42 -7.49
CA PHE A 36 -19.46 11.23 -6.59
C PHE A 36 -18.64 11.77 -5.43
N ASP A 37 -18.85 13.04 -5.08
CA ASP A 37 -18.47 13.56 -3.77
C ASP A 37 -19.37 13.00 -2.65
N ASN A 38 -19.17 13.47 -1.41
CA ASN A 38 -19.97 13.02 -0.27
C ASN A 38 -21.44 13.47 -0.32
N GLN A 39 -21.77 14.43 -1.20
CA GLN A 39 -23.11 14.97 -1.41
C GLN A 39 -23.80 14.34 -2.65
N GLY A 40 -23.10 13.51 -3.41
CA GLY A 40 -23.62 12.86 -4.62
C GLY A 40 -23.39 13.64 -5.91
N SER A 41 -22.60 14.73 -5.89
CA SER A 41 -22.29 15.50 -7.10
C SER A 41 -21.17 14.84 -7.89
N ILE A 42 -21.29 14.81 -9.23
CA ILE A 42 -20.27 14.28 -10.14
C ILE A 42 -19.09 15.24 -10.23
N ILE A 43 -17.93 14.78 -9.79
CA ILE A 43 -16.63 15.45 -9.95
C ILE A 43 -16.04 15.08 -11.31
N GLY A 44 -15.36 16.02 -11.97
CA GLY A 44 -14.59 15.72 -13.20
C GLY A 44 -15.45 15.40 -14.42
N ARG A 45 -16.53 16.15 -14.65
CA ARG A 45 -17.36 16.00 -15.87
C ARG A 45 -16.47 16.14 -17.12
N GLY A 46 -16.51 15.13 -18.00
CA GLY A 46 -15.67 15.09 -19.20
C GLY A 46 -14.19 14.73 -18.97
N ASP A 47 -13.77 14.43 -17.74
CA ASP A 47 -12.39 14.08 -17.41
C ASP A 47 -12.30 12.70 -16.72
N VAL A 48 -11.96 11.68 -17.50
CA VAL A 48 -11.82 10.29 -17.00
C VAL A 48 -10.77 10.18 -15.88
N ALA A 49 -9.71 11.00 -15.90
CA ALA A 49 -8.63 10.90 -14.93
C ALA A 49 -9.09 11.43 -13.57
N ALA A 50 -9.74 12.59 -13.56
CA ALA A 50 -10.38 13.13 -12.37
C ALA A 50 -11.45 12.18 -11.80
N GLN A 51 -12.28 11.59 -12.67
CA GLN A 51 -13.29 10.62 -12.23
C GLN A 51 -12.68 9.33 -11.68
N THR A 52 -11.64 8.80 -12.32
CA THR A 52 -10.91 7.61 -11.85
C THR A 52 -10.32 7.85 -10.47
N ARG A 53 -9.71 9.02 -10.25
CA ARG A 53 -9.15 9.41 -8.95
C ARG A 53 -10.23 9.39 -7.88
N LYS A 54 -11.35 10.06 -8.14
CA LYS A 54 -12.44 10.15 -7.17
C LYS A 54 -13.08 8.80 -6.89
N ALA A 55 -13.30 7.97 -7.91
CA ALA A 55 -13.80 6.61 -7.76
C ALA A 55 -12.86 5.76 -6.88
N LEU A 56 -11.54 5.83 -7.09
CA LEU A 56 -10.55 5.09 -6.28
C LEU A 56 -10.41 5.63 -4.85
N GLU A 57 -10.58 6.94 -4.62
CA GLU A 57 -10.70 7.51 -3.28
C GLU A 57 -11.91 6.96 -2.53
N ASN A 58 -13.04 6.85 -3.21
CA ASN A 58 -14.26 6.29 -2.65
C ASN A 58 -14.09 4.77 -2.36
N VAL A 59 -13.44 4.02 -3.26
CA VAL A 59 -13.05 2.60 -2.98
C VAL A 59 -12.20 2.52 -1.72
N LYS A 60 -11.16 3.35 -1.63
CA LYS A 60 -10.26 3.38 -0.46
C LYS A 60 -11.04 3.65 0.83
N ALA A 61 -11.95 4.61 0.82
CA ALA A 61 -12.77 4.94 1.99
C ALA A 61 -13.64 3.76 2.45
N VAL A 62 -14.27 3.03 1.51
CA VAL A 62 -15.06 1.83 1.84
C VAL A 62 -14.17 0.73 2.42
N LEU A 63 -12.98 0.51 1.85
CA LEU A 63 -12.02 -0.47 2.36
C LEU A 63 -11.57 -0.13 3.78
N GLU A 64 -11.25 1.13 4.05
CA GLU A 64 -10.83 1.62 5.37
C GLU A 64 -11.93 1.46 6.42
N ALA A 65 -13.20 1.74 6.06
CA ALA A 65 -14.34 1.47 6.94
C ALA A 65 -14.48 -0.04 7.29
N GLY A 66 -14.03 -0.92 6.39
CA GLY A 66 -13.97 -2.37 6.61
C GLY A 66 -12.71 -2.85 7.36
N GLY A 67 -11.74 -1.98 7.63
CA GLY A 67 -10.45 -2.32 8.22
C GLY A 67 -9.42 -2.88 7.23
N ALA A 68 -9.62 -2.68 5.93
CA ALA A 68 -8.69 -3.02 4.85
C ALA A 68 -8.02 -1.76 4.29
N ALA A 69 -6.96 -1.95 3.50
CA ALA A 69 -6.33 -0.89 2.71
C ALA A 69 -6.18 -1.33 1.24
N LEU A 70 -5.76 -0.41 0.36
CA LEU A 70 -5.56 -0.70 -1.07
C LEU A 70 -4.58 -1.85 -1.33
N LYS A 71 -3.55 -2.01 -0.48
CA LYS A 71 -2.59 -3.14 -0.54
C LYS A 71 -3.22 -4.51 -0.25
N ASP A 72 -4.41 -4.54 0.34
CA ASP A 72 -5.13 -5.75 0.71
C ASP A 72 -6.16 -6.15 -0.38
N VAL A 73 -6.31 -5.33 -1.43
CA VAL A 73 -7.18 -5.58 -2.58
C VAL A 73 -6.61 -6.72 -3.41
N VAL A 74 -7.44 -7.74 -3.67
CA VAL A 74 -7.08 -8.91 -4.47
C VAL A 74 -7.69 -8.88 -5.86
N LYS A 75 -8.81 -8.17 -6.04
CA LYS A 75 -9.51 -8.04 -7.33
C LYS A 75 -10.12 -6.65 -7.46
N THR A 76 -10.02 -6.06 -8.64
CA THR A 76 -10.84 -4.92 -9.07
C THR A 76 -11.59 -5.22 -10.36
N THR A 77 -12.78 -4.64 -10.52
CA THR A 77 -13.48 -4.58 -11.81
C THR A 77 -13.66 -3.11 -12.16
N VAL A 78 -13.24 -2.73 -13.36
CA VAL A 78 -13.32 -1.35 -13.86
C VAL A 78 -14.26 -1.33 -15.05
N PHE A 79 -15.34 -0.55 -14.94
CA PHE A 79 -16.28 -0.30 -16.02
C PHE A 79 -15.99 1.09 -16.58
N MET A 80 -15.72 1.18 -17.87
CA MET A 80 -15.45 2.46 -18.56
C MET A 80 -16.59 2.77 -19.52
N LYS A 81 -16.99 4.04 -19.62
CA LYS A 81 -17.96 4.48 -20.63
C LYS A 81 -17.38 4.36 -22.04
N ASP A 82 -16.11 4.74 -22.19
CA ASP A 82 -15.32 4.62 -23.41
C ASP A 82 -13.96 3.99 -23.10
N ILE A 83 -13.67 2.83 -23.69
CA ILE A 83 -12.41 2.12 -23.50
C ILE A 83 -11.23 2.82 -24.23
N GLY A 84 -11.49 3.75 -25.14
CA GLY A 84 -10.46 4.59 -25.76
C GLY A 84 -9.64 5.38 -24.73
N GLU A 85 -10.25 5.69 -23.58
CA GLU A 85 -9.64 6.42 -22.46
C GLU A 85 -8.82 5.52 -21.51
N PHE A 86 -8.63 4.24 -21.84
CA PHE A 86 -8.00 3.22 -20.98
C PHE A 86 -6.62 3.64 -20.43
N GLN A 87 -5.79 4.30 -21.24
CA GLN A 87 -4.46 4.73 -20.81
C GLN A 87 -4.52 5.83 -19.74
N ARG A 88 -5.44 6.80 -19.89
CA ARG A 88 -5.62 7.88 -18.91
C ARG A 88 -6.15 7.35 -17.58
N MET A 89 -7.09 6.41 -17.62
CA MET A 89 -7.55 5.68 -16.43
C MET A 89 -6.39 4.91 -15.78
N ASN A 90 -5.58 4.17 -16.56
CA ASN A 90 -4.47 3.37 -16.02
C ASN A 90 -3.38 4.19 -15.34
N GLN A 91 -3.09 5.39 -15.86
CA GLN A 91 -2.12 6.29 -15.23
C GLN A 91 -2.53 6.61 -13.79
N VAL A 92 -3.78 7.02 -13.59
CA VAL A 92 -4.32 7.30 -12.25
C VAL A 92 -4.41 6.03 -11.42
N TYR A 93 -4.91 4.92 -11.99
CA TYR A 93 -4.99 3.64 -11.29
C TYR A 93 -3.63 3.21 -10.72
N ARG A 94 -2.54 3.39 -11.48
CA ARG A 94 -1.20 3.01 -11.04
C ARG A 94 -0.70 3.82 -9.85
N GLU A 95 -1.09 5.09 -9.72
CA GLU A 95 -0.74 5.93 -8.57
C GLU A 95 -1.33 5.38 -7.27
N PHE A 96 -2.58 4.90 -7.30
CA PHE A 96 -3.25 4.36 -6.10
C PHE A 96 -2.68 3.01 -5.64
N PHE A 97 -2.11 2.23 -6.56
CA PHE A 97 -1.47 0.95 -6.27
C PHE A 97 0.06 1.04 -6.32
N GLN A 98 0.63 2.24 -6.14
CA GLN A 98 2.07 2.41 -6.06
C GLN A 98 2.64 1.63 -4.86
N GLY A 99 3.71 0.87 -5.10
CA GLY A 99 4.34 0.03 -4.07
C GLY A 99 3.54 -1.22 -3.68
N VAL A 100 2.41 -1.49 -4.35
CA VAL A 100 1.67 -2.75 -4.19
C VAL A 100 2.19 -3.78 -5.19
N ASP A 101 2.68 -4.90 -4.68
CA ASP A 101 3.14 -6.06 -5.44
C ASP A 101 2.78 -7.36 -4.69
N PRO A 102 2.11 -8.34 -5.33
CA PRO A 102 1.52 -8.26 -6.67
C PRO A 102 0.40 -7.22 -6.76
N LEU A 103 0.19 -6.66 -7.96
CA LEU A 103 -1.01 -5.87 -8.25
C LEU A 103 -2.27 -6.73 -8.12
N PRO A 104 -3.44 -6.13 -7.80
CA PRO A 104 -4.70 -6.87 -7.81
C PRO A 104 -4.97 -7.49 -9.18
N ALA A 105 -5.60 -8.67 -9.19
CA ALA A 105 -6.24 -9.16 -10.41
C ALA A 105 -7.24 -8.11 -10.89
N ARG A 106 -7.39 -7.94 -12.21
CA ARG A 106 -8.27 -6.90 -12.76
C ARG A 106 -9.00 -7.35 -14.00
N SER A 107 -10.26 -6.94 -14.10
CA SER A 107 -11.04 -6.95 -15.34
C SER A 107 -11.37 -5.51 -15.69
N THR A 108 -11.23 -5.13 -16.95
CA THR A 108 -11.64 -3.81 -17.44
C THR A 108 -12.48 -3.99 -18.70
N ILE A 109 -13.67 -3.41 -18.71
CA ILE A 109 -14.63 -3.53 -19.79
C ILE A 109 -15.27 -2.19 -20.11
N GLN A 110 -15.83 -2.07 -21.32
CA GLN A 110 -16.70 -0.96 -21.69
C GLN A 110 -18.16 -1.28 -21.33
N ALA A 111 -18.86 -0.35 -20.70
CA ALA A 111 -20.28 -0.51 -20.33
C ALA A 111 -20.99 0.85 -20.23
N LYS A 112 -22.34 0.83 -20.34
CA LYS A 112 -23.16 1.99 -20.01
C LYS A 112 -23.22 2.15 -18.48
N LEU A 113 -23.01 3.37 -17.99
CA LEU A 113 -23.05 3.70 -16.56
C LEU A 113 -24.41 4.29 -16.16
N ALA A 114 -24.68 4.32 -14.85
CA ALA A 114 -25.98 4.72 -14.30
C ALA A 114 -26.36 6.18 -14.57
N PHE A 115 -25.37 7.06 -14.77
CA PHE A 115 -25.57 8.48 -15.09
C PHE A 115 -24.76 8.84 -16.32
N GLU A 116 -25.32 9.70 -17.16
CA GLU A 116 -24.73 10.07 -18.47
C GLU A 116 -23.33 10.68 -18.33
N ASP A 117 -23.10 11.48 -17.30
CA ASP A 117 -21.82 12.18 -17.09
C ASP A 117 -20.74 11.33 -16.39
N LEU A 118 -21.07 10.10 -16.00
CA LEU A 118 -20.08 9.17 -15.45
C LEU A 118 -19.27 8.54 -16.58
N LEU A 119 -17.96 8.45 -16.37
CA LEU A 119 -17.00 7.92 -17.33
C LEU A 119 -16.35 6.62 -16.84
N VAL A 120 -16.35 6.39 -15.53
CA VAL A 120 -15.75 5.20 -14.91
C VAL A 120 -16.48 4.81 -13.63
N GLU A 121 -16.55 3.50 -13.39
CA GLU A 121 -17.00 2.89 -12.14
C GLU A 121 -16.01 1.80 -11.74
N VAL A 122 -15.66 1.73 -10.45
CA VAL A 122 -14.68 0.77 -9.91
C VAL A 122 -15.23 0.06 -8.70
N GLU A 123 -15.21 -1.27 -8.71
CA GLU A 123 -15.44 -2.10 -7.52
C GLU A 123 -14.15 -2.83 -7.12
N ALA A 124 -14.06 -3.20 -5.85
CA ALA A 124 -12.93 -3.91 -5.29
C ALA A 124 -13.34 -5.00 -4.30
N VAL A 125 -12.52 -6.05 -4.26
CA VAL A 125 -12.56 -7.10 -3.24
C VAL A 125 -11.22 -7.12 -2.53
N ALA A 126 -11.24 -7.08 -1.21
CA ALA A 126 -10.04 -7.14 -0.36
C ALA A 126 -10.13 -8.26 0.67
N VAL A 127 -8.97 -8.77 1.08
CA VAL A 127 -8.84 -9.76 2.15
C VAL A 127 -8.17 -9.08 3.35
N LEU A 128 -8.82 -9.13 4.51
CA LEU A 128 -8.28 -8.53 5.71
C LEU A 128 -6.95 -9.17 6.10
N PRO A 129 -6.00 -8.39 6.64
CA PRO A 129 -4.77 -8.95 7.16
C PRO A 129 -5.08 -10.03 8.18
N SER A 130 -4.65 -11.27 7.92
CA SER A 130 -4.79 -12.34 8.92
C SER A 130 -4.08 -11.93 10.21
N ALA A 131 -4.72 -12.12 11.35
CA ALA A 131 -4.15 -11.85 12.68
C ALA A 131 -2.77 -12.53 12.86
N THR A 132 -2.56 -13.68 12.22
CA THR A 132 -1.29 -14.42 12.22
C THR A 132 -0.16 -13.67 11.51
N ARG A 133 -0.45 -12.91 10.44
CA ARG A 133 0.56 -12.13 9.70
C ARG A 133 0.98 -10.86 10.48
N ALA A 134 0.01 -10.22 11.14
CA ALA A 134 0.26 -9.06 11.99
C ALA A 134 1.03 -9.40 13.29
N ALA A 135 0.85 -10.62 13.83
CA ALA A 135 1.65 -11.13 14.94
C ALA A 135 3.08 -11.47 14.51
N ARG A 136 3.25 -12.19 13.40
CA ARG A 136 4.58 -12.57 12.87
C ARG A 136 5.46 -11.37 12.51
N ALA A 137 4.88 -10.30 11.95
CA ALA A 137 5.61 -9.07 11.66
C ALA A 137 6.12 -8.36 12.94
N ARG A 138 5.31 -8.36 14.02
CA ARG A 138 5.69 -7.79 15.32
C ARG A 138 6.79 -8.60 16.02
N THR A 139 6.80 -9.92 15.89
CA THR A 139 7.86 -10.77 16.46
C THR A 139 9.16 -10.72 15.66
N ALA A 140 9.11 -10.47 14.35
CA ALA A 140 10.30 -10.34 13.51
C ALA A 140 11.07 -9.02 13.78
N GLY A 141 10.36 -7.94 14.12
CA GLY A 141 10.96 -6.63 14.44
C GLY A 141 11.69 -6.57 15.79
N SER A 142 11.50 -7.54 16.69
CA SER A 142 12.11 -7.53 18.03
C SER A 142 13.43 -8.32 18.16
N ARG A 143 13.94 -8.95 17.08
CA ARG A 143 15.16 -9.79 17.13
C ARG A 143 16.46 -9.10 16.70
N SER A 144 16.49 -7.78 16.44
CA SER A 144 17.70 -7.08 15.94
C SER A 144 18.56 -6.35 16.98
N ALA A 145 18.45 -6.65 18.28
CA ALA A 145 19.35 -6.09 19.28
C ALA A 145 19.92 -7.19 20.19
N ARG A 146 21.01 -7.82 19.75
CA ARG A 146 21.88 -8.64 20.62
C ARG A 146 23.17 -7.85 20.83
N PRO A 147 23.51 -7.39 22.05
CA PRO A 147 24.72 -6.62 22.26
C PRO A 147 25.94 -7.51 22.09
N ALA A 148 26.95 -7.01 21.36
CA ALA A 148 28.22 -7.67 21.15
C ALA A 148 28.93 -7.88 22.50
N ARG A 149 29.32 -9.12 22.79
CA ARG A 149 29.99 -9.53 24.02
C ARG A 149 31.44 -9.03 23.98
N ALA A 150 31.79 -8.10 24.87
CA ALA A 150 33.15 -7.57 25.02
C ALA A 150 34.15 -8.70 25.37
N GLY A 151 35.14 -8.91 24.50
CA GLY A 151 36.22 -9.87 24.69
C GLY A 151 37.24 -9.37 25.72
N ARG A 152 37.51 -10.17 26.74
CA ARG A 152 38.60 -9.95 27.70
C ARG A 152 39.95 -10.20 27.02
N ALA A 153 40.83 -9.19 27.00
CA ALA A 153 42.20 -9.32 26.52
C ALA A 153 43.05 -10.13 27.53
N ARG A 154 43.65 -11.23 27.04
CA ARG A 154 44.71 -11.99 27.71
C ARG A 154 46.05 -11.36 27.38
N THR A 155 46.78 -10.89 28.38
CA THR A 155 48.19 -10.50 28.29
C THR A 155 49.07 -11.75 28.24
N ALA A 156 49.81 -11.93 27.15
CA ALA A 156 50.86 -12.95 27.04
C ALA A 156 52.23 -12.27 26.85
N ARG A 157 53.12 -12.55 27.81
CA ARG A 157 54.56 -12.31 27.78
C ARG A 157 55.20 -12.91 26.52
N ARG A 158 56.20 -12.22 25.96
CA ARG A 158 57.24 -12.85 25.14
C ARG A 158 58.60 -12.20 25.39
N GLN A 159 59.55 -13.03 25.83
CA GLN A 159 60.99 -12.75 25.91
C GLN A 159 61.68 -13.11 24.58
N ALA A 160 62.97 -12.73 24.48
CA ALA A 160 64.03 -13.09 23.52
C ALA A 160 64.40 -11.94 22.55
N SER A 161 65.45 -11.15 22.80
CA SER A 161 66.91 -11.41 22.64
C SER A 161 67.44 -11.06 21.24
N GLY A 162 68.41 -10.14 21.14
CA GLY A 162 69.07 -9.83 19.87
C GLY A 162 70.08 -8.69 19.91
N ARG A 163 71.31 -9.01 20.36
CA ARG A 163 72.65 -8.42 20.10
C ARG A 163 72.81 -7.02 19.46
N GLN A 164 73.52 -6.19 20.24
CA GLN A 164 74.67 -5.32 19.94
C GLN A 164 75.08 -5.06 18.48
N GLY A 165 75.12 -3.77 18.12
CA GLY A 165 75.94 -3.19 17.05
C GLY A 165 76.13 -1.68 17.28
N ARG A 166 77.34 -1.27 17.64
CA ARG A 166 77.87 0.11 17.68
C ARG A 166 78.93 0.21 16.56
N PRO A 167 79.56 1.37 16.26
CA PRO A 167 79.16 2.80 16.38
C PRO A 167 79.56 3.64 15.12
N ALA A 168 79.17 4.93 15.05
CA ALA A 168 79.95 6.10 14.53
C ALA A 168 79.01 7.31 14.33
N ARG A 169 79.08 8.37 15.14
CA ARG A 169 79.92 9.59 15.04
C ARG A 169 79.51 10.63 13.97
N ARG A 170 79.09 11.79 14.49
CA ARG A 170 79.24 13.20 14.03
C ARG A 170 78.48 13.57 12.73
N ARG A 171 77.92 14.78 12.57
CA ARG A 171 78.50 16.10 12.87
C ARG A 171 77.42 17.20 12.84
N THR A 172 77.72 18.28 13.55
CA THR A 172 77.09 19.59 13.61
C THR A 172 77.04 20.34 12.27
N GLY A 173 75.97 21.12 12.05
CA GLY A 173 76.05 22.53 11.64
C GLY A 173 76.07 22.88 10.14
N ARG A 174 75.10 23.76 9.80
CA ARG A 174 74.92 24.62 8.61
C ARG A 174 74.45 23.97 7.30
#